data_AF-A0A7X6DLF0-F1
#
_entry.id   AF-A0A7X6DLF0-F1
#
_cell.length_a   1.000
_cell.length_b   1.000
_cell.length_c   1.000
_cell.angle_alpha   90.00
_cell.angle_beta   90.00
_cell.angle_gamma   90.00
#
_symmetry.space_group_name_H-M   'P 1'
#
loop_
_entity.id
_entity.type
_entity.pdbx_description
1 polymer ?
#
loop_
_entity_poly.entity_id
_entity_poly.type
_entity_poly.pdbx_seq_one_letter_code
_entity_poly.pdbx_strand_id
1 'polypeptide(L)'
;MQTKLTLRLDKTLIRKAKIWAKKRDISLSQAVAEFFSQVAEEEKGKTPELSPWTRRLSGAASGKGKPPTDEEIRRERLEALEAKHR
;
A
#
# COMPACT_ATOMS: atom_id res chain seq x y z
N MET A 1 -4.70 -5.41 -29.68
CA MET A 1 -4.69 -4.15 -30.46
C MET A 1 -4.06 -3.08 -29.60
N GLN A 2 -3.15 -2.25 -30.14
CA GLN A 2 -2.52 -1.18 -29.37
C GLN A 2 -3.21 0.15 -29.71
N THR A 3 -3.92 0.73 -28.75
CA THR A 3 -4.66 1.99 -28.90
C THR A 3 -3.94 3.12 -28.16
N LYS A 4 -3.99 4.34 -28.71
CA LYS A 4 -3.38 5.52 -28.09
C LYS A 4 -4.45 6.33 -27.38
N LEU A 5 -4.27 6.55 -26.07
CA LEU A 5 -5.10 7.46 -25.27
C LEU A 5 -4.43 8.84 -25.23
N THR A 6 -5.12 9.86 -25.72
CA THR A 6 -4.66 11.25 -25.68
C THR A 6 -5.52 12.04 -24.71
N LEU A 7 -4.89 12.60 -23.67
CA LEU A 7 -5.57 13.39 -22.63
C LEU A 7 -5.18 14.87 -22.74
N ARG A 8 -6.15 15.77 -22.56
CA ARG A 8 -5.88 17.20 -22.40
C ARG A 8 -5.76 17.49 -20.91
N LEU A 9 -4.56 17.87 -20.49
CA LEU A 9 -4.20 18.14 -19.10
C LEU A 9 -3.38 19.42 -19.03
N ASP A 10 -3.34 20.02 -17.84
CA ASP A 10 -2.48 21.17 -17.60
C ASP A 10 -0.99 20.84 -17.78
N LYS A 11 -0.24 21.77 -18.37
CA LYS A 11 1.18 21.58 -18.71
C LYS A 11 2.04 21.39 -17.46
N THR A 12 1.73 22.06 -16.36
CA THR A 12 2.47 21.93 -15.10
C THR A 12 2.24 20.55 -14.48
N LEU A 13 1.02 20.04 -14.59
CA LEU A 13 0.65 18.70 -14.11
C LEU A 13 1.38 17.61 -14.91
N ILE A 14 1.42 17.71 -16.24
CA ILE A 14 2.18 16.79 -17.10
C ILE A 14 3.66 16.78 -16.72
N ARG A 15 4.25 17.96 -16.44
CA ARG A 15 5.66 18.07 -16.04
C ARG A 15 5.92 17.40 -14.69
N LYS A 16 5.07 17.64 -13.69
CA LYS A 16 5.17 16.99 -12.37
C LYS A 16 5.08 15.46 -12.50
N ALA A 17 4.13 14.98 -13.29
CA ALA A 17 3.93 13.54 -13.53
C ALA A 17 5.15 12.89 -14.21
N LYS A 18 5.72 13.53 -15.24
CA LYS A 18 6.95 13.04 -15.90
C LYS A 18 8.14 12.98 -14.95
N ILE A 19 8.30 13.99 -14.07
CA ILE A 19 9.37 13.99 -13.06
C ILE A 19 9.18 12.82 -12.08
N TRP A 20 7.95 12.60 -11.61
CA TRP A 20 7.62 11.50 -10.70
C TRP A 20 7.93 10.14 -11.32
N ALA A 21 7.60 9.95 -12.61
CA ALA A 21 7.84 8.70 -13.33
C ALA A 21 9.35 8.47 -13.53
N LYS A 22 10.09 9.52 -13.94
CA LYS A 22 11.55 9.46 -14.08
C LYS A 22 12.26 9.11 -12.77
N LYS A 23 11.78 9.62 -11.63
CA LYS A 23 12.34 9.27 -10.31
C LYS A 23 12.17 7.78 -9.96
N ARG A 24 11.21 7.10 -10.58
CA ARG A 24 10.90 5.67 -10.39
C ARG A 24 11.45 4.80 -11.52
N ASP A 25 12.23 5.38 -12.43
CA ASP A 25 12.79 4.72 -13.61
C ASP A 25 11.73 4.04 -14.52
N ILE A 26 10.53 4.63 -14.56
CA ILE A 26 9.42 4.15 -15.39
C ILE A 26 8.90 5.23 -16.34
N SER A 27 8.27 4.81 -17.44
CA SER A 27 7.59 5.74 -18.34
C SER A 27 6.24 6.20 -17.77
N LEU A 28 5.83 7.43 -18.09
CA LEU A 28 4.52 7.93 -17.65
C LEU A 28 3.36 7.08 -18.22
N SER A 29 3.50 6.58 -19.45
CA SER A 29 2.53 5.66 -20.06
C SER A 29 2.42 4.35 -19.29
N GLN A 30 3.53 3.80 -18.80
CA GLN A 30 3.54 2.58 -17.99
C GLN A 30 2.86 2.80 -16.64
N ALA A 31 3.16 3.91 -15.96
CA ALA A 31 2.51 4.26 -14.70
C ALA A 31 0.98 4.38 -14.83
N VAL A 32 0.51 4.99 -15.92
CA VAL A 32 -0.93 5.14 -16.21
C VAL A 32 -1.56 3.80 -16.59
N ALA A 33 -0.86 2.95 -17.35
CA ALA A 33 -1.33 1.61 -17.69
C ALA A 33 -1.51 0.75 -16.44
N GLU A 34 -0.55 0.80 -15.51
CA GLU A 34 -0.61 0.09 -14.23
C GLU A 34 -1.78 0.59 -13.37
N PHE A 35 -1.97 1.91 -13.27
CA PHE A 35 -3.13 2.49 -12.60
C PHE A 35 -4.46 1.99 -13.20
N PHE A 36 -4.62 2.04 -14.52
CA PHE A 36 -5.84 1.54 -15.15
C PHE A 36 -6.05 0.05 -14.96
N SER A 37 -4.97 -0.76 -14.91
CA SER A 37 -5.11 -2.18 -14.59
C SER A 37 -5.67 -2.41 -13.19
N GLN A 38 -5.23 -1.63 -12.19
CA GLN A 38 -5.73 -1.72 -10.81
C GLN A 38 -7.19 -1.29 -10.70
N VAL A 39 -7.55 -0.15 -11.30
CA VAL A 39 -8.94 0.34 -11.31
C VAL A 39 -9.89 -0.68 -11.97
N ALA A 40 -9.47 -1.30 -13.07
CA ALA A 40 -10.27 -2.32 -13.76
C ALA A 40 -10.40 -3.63 -12.97
N GLU A 41 -9.51 -3.91 -12.01
CA GLU A 41 -9.61 -5.07 -11.12
C GLU A 41 -10.52 -4.80 -9.92
N GLU A 42 -10.54 -3.56 -9.39
CA GLU A 42 -11.47 -3.14 -8.34
C GLU A 42 -12.92 -3.21 -8.80
N GLU A 43 -13.24 -2.77 -10.03
CA GLU A 43 -14.60 -2.90 -10.60
C GLU A 43 -15.05 -4.35 -10.79
N LYS A 44 -14.12 -5.29 -10.90
CA LYS A 44 -14.43 -6.73 -11.02
C LYS A 44 -14.71 -7.39 -9.67
N GLY A 45 -14.75 -6.64 -8.57
CA GLY A 45 -15.03 -7.17 -7.24
C GLY A 45 -13.96 -8.14 -6.74
N LYS A 46 -12.77 -8.14 -7.36
CA LYS A 46 -11.64 -8.89 -6.85
C LYS A 46 -11.10 -8.13 -5.65
N THR A 47 -11.41 -8.61 -4.46
CA THR A 47 -10.61 -8.26 -3.29
C THR A 47 -9.14 -8.54 -3.64
N PRO A 48 -8.23 -7.56 -3.46
CA PRO A 48 -6.84 -7.78 -3.80
C PRO A 48 -6.37 -9.02 -3.04
N GLU A 49 -5.98 -10.07 -3.76
CA GLU A 49 -5.45 -11.26 -3.11
C GLU A 49 -4.22 -10.82 -2.33
N LEU A 50 -4.34 -10.85 -1.00
CA LEU A 50 -3.23 -10.54 -0.11
C LEU A 50 -2.05 -11.39 -0.55
N SER A 51 -0.90 -10.73 -0.80
CA SER A 51 0.37 -11.40 -1.05
C SER A 51 0.55 -12.56 -0.06
N PRO A 52 1.13 -13.72 -0.47
CA PRO A 52 1.32 -14.85 0.43
C PRO A 52 1.97 -14.48 1.77
N TRP A 53 2.86 -13.49 1.77
CA TRP A 53 3.45 -12.93 2.98
C TRP A 53 2.41 -12.21 3.86
N THR A 54 1.64 -11.31 3.28
CA THR A 54 0.58 -10.56 3.97
C THR A 54 -0.53 -11.47 4.48
N ARG A 55 -0.87 -12.53 3.74
CA ARG A 55 -1.84 -13.57 4.15
C ARG A 55 -1.35 -14.37 5.36
N ARG A 56 -0.05 -14.68 5.43
CA ARG A 56 0.56 -15.33 6.60
C ARG A 56 0.54 -14.40 7.82
N LEU A 57 0.83 -13.12 7.64
CA LEU A 57 0.75 -12.12 8.70
C LEU A 57 -0.69 -11.90 9.19
N SER A 58 -1.66 -11.77 8.29
CA SER A 58 -3.08 -11.63 8.66
C SER A 58 -3.60 -12.89 9.35
N GLY A 59 -3.15 -14.08 8.95
CA GLY A 59 -3.46 -15.33 9.62
C GLY A 59 -2.92 -15.39 11.05
N ALA A 60 -1.71 -14.89 11.29
CA ALA A 60 -1.13 -14.78 12.64
C ALA A 60 -1.90 -13.78 13.52
N ALA A 61 -2.44 -12.71 12.94
CA ALA A 61 -3.27 -11.73 13.63
C ALA A 61 -4.74 -12.19 13.81
N SER A 62 -5.20 -13.24 13.13
CA SER A 62 -6.58 -13.76 13.22
C SER A 62 -6.80 -14.71 14.41
N GLY A 63 -5.86 -14.79 15.35
CA GLY A 63 -6.06 -15.50 16.60
C GLY A 63 -7.28 -14.95 17.35
N LYS A 64 -8.11 -15.82 17.92
CA LYS A 64 -9.43 -15.55 18.54
C LYS A 64 -9.41 -14.62 19.78
N GLY A 65 -8.36 -13.85 20.00
CA GLY A 65 -8.25 -12.88 21.09
C GLY A 65 -8.45 -11.46 20.56
N LYS A 66 -9.14 -10.63 21.33
CA LYS A 66 -9.14 -9.18 21.09
C LYS A 66 -7.66 -8.74 21.11
N PRO A 67 -7.16 -8.02 20.09
CA PRO A 67 -5.81 -7.52 20.12
C PRO A 67 -5.65 -6.63 21.37
N PRO A 68 -4.52 -6.73 22.10
CA PRO A 68 -4.28 -5.87 23.24
C PRO A 68 -4.31 -4.42 22.80
N THR A 69 -4.88 -3.59 23.64
CA THR A 69 -5.03 -2.15 23.43
C THR A 69 -3.66 -1.49 23.56
N ASP A 70 -3.43 -0.38 22.85
CA ASP A 70 -2.19 0.39 22.91
C ASP A 70 -1.76 0.72 24.36
N GLU A 71 -2.73 0.96 25.24
CA GLU A 71 -2.48 1.23 26.66
C GLU A 71 -1.92 0.01 27.42
N GLU A 72 -2.39 -1.19 27.11
CA GLU A 72 -1.97 -2.45 27.74
C GLU A 72 -0.53 -2.77 27.32
N ILE A 73 -0.21 -2.62 26.03
CA ILE A 73 1.14 -2.79 25.49
C ILE A 73 2.11 -1.76 26.10
N ARG A 74 1.67 -0.51 26.23
CA ARG A 74 2.49 0.55 26.82
C ARG A 74 2.81 0.25 28.29
N ARG A 75 1.85 -0.27 29.04
CA ARG A 75 2.01 -0.62 30.46
C ARG A 75 3.01 -1.76 30.64
N GLU A 76 2.85 -2.85 29.90
CA GLU A 76 3.78 -3.99 29.93
C GLU A 76 5.22 -3.57 29.57
N ARG A 77 5.37 -2.65 28.60
CA ARG A 77 6.68 -2.11 28.22
C ARG A 77 7.32 -1.30 29.34
N LEU A 78 6.54 -0.53 30.10
CA LEU A 78 7.05 0.26 31.23
C LEU A 78 7.49 -0.67 32.37
N GLU A 79 6.68 -1.66 32.72
CA GLU A 79 6.99 -2.65 33.75
C GLU A 79 8.25 -3.45 33.40
N ALA A 80 8.41 -3.86 32.14
CA ALA A 80 9.62 -4.55 31.67
C ALA A 80 10.88 -3.67 31.71
N LEU A 81 10.75 -2.37 31.50
CA LEU A 81 11.86 -1.41 31.62
C LEU A 81 12.24 -1.19 33.09
N GLU A 82 11.25 -1.07 33.98
CA GLU A 82 11.47 -0.95 35.41
C GLU A 82 12.15 -2.19 35.99
N ALA A 83 11.75 -3.39 35.55
CA ALA A 83 12.38 -4.65 35.95
C ALA A 83 13.82 -4.82 35.43
N LYS A 84 14.16 -4.25 34.27
CA LYS A 84 15.53 -4.29 33.71
C LYS A 84 16.49 -3.28 34.34
N HIS A 85 15.95 -2.20 34.89
CA HIS A 85 16.73 -1.10 35.48
C HIS A 85 16.77 -1.14 37.01
N ARG A 86 16.35 -2.25 37.62
CA ARG A 86 16.45 -2.54 39.05
C ARG A 86 17.46 -3.66 39.29
#